data_AF-A0A9D6NAB1-F1
#
_entry.id   AF-A0A9D6NAB1-F1
#
_cell.length_a   1.000
_cell.length_b   1.000
_cell.length_c   1.000
_cell.angle_alpha   90.00
_cell.angle_beta   90.00
_cell.angle_gamma   90.00
#
_symmetry.space_group_name_H-M   'P 1'
#
loop_
_entity.id
_entity.type
_entity.pdbx_description
1 polymer ?
#
loop_
_entity_poly.entity_id
_entity_poly.type
_entity_poly.pdbx_seq_one_letter_code
_entity_poly.pdbx_strand_id
1 'polypeptide(L)'
;MCSPHPALAAALAREHLRTAGDLRLRTALGLDPGRPVVATGHQPEFFHAGVWFRLFLIDEMARREGLQAIFVVVDSDRCRRSARIPCLSEGCTRARDIELEPPLDVPSECAPAPSPAAWERFVDGIEGCLGQSTGRLRSAGREALRGASDDAAFHMRLRQALEPESPRREVRLSELCRSSEFREFSARLAGNRFREAYNRAVRGSGHRPVRSLEAGELPLWRLEGVRRVPARKLAGELRPRALALTMFLRLYLCDLFLHGTGGLAYEAVNDALLRDFLSVPSAPVAVASATLAPGLGRRPPEVVRSDLRRVSSAPEAFLDDPELARLRAELRSAPRARRALLHRRLAQLDPAARLEPVRLRLESELADSRAAWRRDYAYFIHRAPQLQELAEGTW
;
A
#
# COMPACT_ATOMS: atom_id res chain seq x y z
N MET A 1 -7.67 0.80 -13.81
CA MET A 1 -7.11 -0.32 -14.57
C MET A 1 -7.50 -1.59 -13.85
N CYS A 2 -8.45 -2.32 -14.43
CA CYS A 2 -8.98 -3.56 -13.88
C CYS A 2 -7.85 -4.59 -13.81
N SER A 3 -7.66 -5.17 -12.63
CA SER A 3 -7.06 -6.50 -12.56
C SER A 3 -7.88 -7.46 -13.41
N PRO A 4 -7.29 -8.55 -13.93
CA PRO A 4 -8.11 -9.69 -14.34
C PRO A 4 -9.08 -10.02 -13.20
N HIS A 5 -10.35 -10.32 -13.54
CA HIS A 5 -11.33 -10.83 -12.57
C HIS A 5 -10.64 -11.91 -11.72
N PRO A 6 -10.83 -11.98 -10.40
CA PRO A 6 -10.10 -12.93 -9.56
C PRO A 6 -10.16 -14.40 -10.05
N ALA A 7 -11.27 -14.79 -10.68
CA ALA A 7 -11.42 -16.08 -11.39
C ALA A 7 -10.45 -16.27 -12.57
N LEU A 8 -10.20 -15.22 -13.37
CA LEU A 8 -9.19 -15.23 -14.44
C LEU A 8 -7.77 -15.30 -13.83
N ALA A 9 -7.53 -14.62 -12.70
CA ALA A 9 -6.25 -14.72 -12.00
C ALA A 9 -6.01 -16.14 -11.45
N ALA A 10 -7.05 -16.80 -10.95
CA ALA A 10 -6.99 -18.20 -10.52
C ALA A 10 -6.77 -19.18 -11.69
N ALA A 11 -7.43 -18.96 -12.83
CA ALA A 11 -7.20 -19.75 -14.04
C ALA A 11 -5.74 -19.63 -14.51
N LEU A 12 -5.21 -18.41 -14.58
CA LEU A 12 -3.81 -18.14 -14.91
C LEU A 12 -2.83 -18.88 -13.96
N ALA A 13 -3.15 -18.96 -12.67
CA ALA A 13 -2.34 -19.69 -11.70
C ALA A 13 -2.36 -21.22 -11.94
N ARG A 14 -3.48 -21.77 -12.44
CA ARG A 14 -3.60 -23.22 -12.73
C ARG A 14 -2.85 -23.62 -14.00
N GLU A 15 -2.79 -22.72 -14.98
CA GLU A 15 -2.11 -22.94 -16.27
C GLU A 15 -0.59 -22.73 -16.21
N HIS A 16 -0.07 -22.17 -15.11
CA HIS A 16 1.36 -21.91 -14.96
C HIS A 16 2.17 -23.20 -14.89
N LEU A 17 3.19 -23.31 -15.75
CA LEU A 17 4.11 -24.43 -15.80
C LEU A 17 5.08 -24.41 -14.61
N ARG A 18 4.95 -25.41 -13.74
CA ARG A 18 5.81 -25.60 -12.57
C ARG A 18 7.12 -26.28 -12.95
N THR A 19 8.19 -25.89 -12.27
CA THR A 19 9.56 -26.36 -12.41
C THR A 19 9.97 -27.19 -11.20
N ALA A 20 10.99 -28.04 -11.33
CA ALA A 20 11.50 -28.79 -10.19
C ALA A 20 12.00 -27.90 -9.04
N GLY A 21 12.44 -26.67 -9.34
CA GLY A 21 12.91 -25.71 -8.34
C GLY A 21 11.78 -25.16 -7.47
N ASP A 22 10.65 -24.77 -8.07
CA ASP A 22 9.52 -24.28 -7.29
C ASP A 22 8.89 -25.36 -6.40
N LEU A 23 8.77 -26.60 -6.91
CA LEU A 23 8.18 -27.70 -6.15
C LEU A 23 8.97 -28.01 -4.88
N ARG A 24 10.32 -27.94 -4.94
CA ARG A 24 11.18 -28.14 -3.77
C ARG A 24 10.99 -27.05 -2.72
N LEU A 25 11.03 -25.77 -3.12
CA LEU A 25 10.82 -24.67 -2.18
C LEU A 25 9.43 -24.73 -1.55
N ARG A 26 8.38 -24.99 -2.36
CA ARG A 26 7.00 -25.10 -1.88
C ARG A 26 6.83 -26.25 -0.89
N THR A 27 7.44 -27.40 -1.17
CA THR A 27 7.44 -28.55 -0.25
C THR A 27 8.15 -28.24 1.05
N ALA A 28 9.32 -27.58 1.00
CA ALA A 28 10.06 -27.14 2.19
C ALA A 28 9.26 -26.13 3.03
N LEU A 29 8.41 -25.32 2.39
CA LEU A 29 7.47 -24.43 3.04
C LEU A 29 6.19 -25.12 3.52
N GLY A 30 6.07 -26.45 3.42
CA GLY A 30 4.91 -27.22 3.85
C GLY A 30 3.64 -26.95 3.03
N LEU A 31 3.80 -26.59 1.75
CA LEU A 31 2.71 -26.39 0.81
C LEU A 31 2.46 -27.68 0.01
N ASP A 32 1.22 -27.86 -0.42
CA ASP A 32 0.84 -28.92 -1.33
C ASP A 32 1.38 -28.62 -2.75
N PRO A 33 2.30 -29.44 -3.31
CA PRO A 33 2.87 -29.23 -4.64
C PRO A 33 1.85 -29.38 -5.78
N GLY A 34 0.71 -30.04 -5.53
CA GLY A 34 -0.38 -30.21 -6.48
C GLY A 34 -1.24 -28.94 -6.63
N ARG A 35 -1.27 -28.07 -5.62
CA ARG A 35 -2.15 -26.90 -5.59
C ARG A 35 -1.44 -25.60 -5.99
N PRO A 36 -2.11 -24.73 -6.77
CA PRO A 36 -1.53 -23.46 -7.18
C PRO A 36 -1.32 -22.50 -6.00
N VAL A 37 -0.27 -21.68 -6.06
CA VAL A 37 0.12 -20.72 -5.04
C VAL A 37 -0.10 -19.30 -5.56
N VAL A 38 -0.87 -18.50 -4.83
CA VAL A 38 -0.91 -17.05 -4.99
C VAL A 38 -0.03 -16.41 -3.91
N ALA A 39 0.86 -15.50 -4.32
CA ALA A 39 1.70 -14.76 -3.40
C ALA A 39 1.58 -13.25 -3.56
N THR A 40 1.66 -12.52 -2.46
CA THR A 40 1.95 -11.07 -2.44
C THR A 40 3.06 -10.83 -1.43
N GLY A 41 3.72 -9.67 -1.50
CA GLY A 41 4.72 -9.28 -0.51
C GLY A 41 4.66 -7.81 -0.15
N HIS A 42 5.16 -7.49 1.04
CA HIS A 42 5.41 -6.12 1.49
C HIS A 42 6.42 -6.09 2.64
N GLN A 43 7.06 -4.94 2.84
CA GLN A 43 7.85 -4.65 4.03
C GLN A 43 6.97 -4.72 5.29
N PRO A 44 7.45 -5.26 6.42
CA PRO A 44 6.69 -5.29 7.68
C PRO A 44 6.58 -3.90 8.31
N GLU A 45 5.48 -3.21 8.05
CA GLU A 45 5.20 -1.88 8.59
C GLU A 45 3.70 -1.70 8.88
N PHE A 46 3.32 -0.52 9.37
CA PHE A 46 1.92 -0.16 9.53
C PHE A 46 1.27 0.12 8.16
N PHE A 47 0.79 -0.94 7.51
CA PHE A 47 0.16 -0.90 6.20
C PHE A 47 -0.95 0.15 6.11
N HIS A 48 -1.08 0.78 4.96
CA HIS A 48 -2.34 1.43 4.59
C HIS A 48 -3.34 0.41 4.03
N ALA A 49 -4.62 0.79 3.95
CA ALA A 49 -5.70 -0.11 3.55
C ALA A 49 -5.45 -0.84 2.22
N GLY A 50 -4.89 -0.17 1.21
CA GLY A 50 -4.56 -0.80 -0.07
C GLY A 50 -3.52 -1.94 -0.01
N VAL A 51 -2.53 -1.89 0.90
CA VAL A 51 -1.62 -3.02 1.12
C VAL A 51 -2.35 -4.13 1.88
N TRP A 52 -3.08 -3.76 2.92
CA TRP A 52 -3.81 -4.71 3.77
C TRP A 52 -4.87 -5.50 2.99
N PHE A 53 -5.60 -4.83 2.09
CA PHE A 53 -6.57 -5.42 1.18
C PHE A 53 -6.02 -6.61 0.39
N ARG A 54 -4.76 -6.57 -0.05
CA ARG A 54 -4.17 -7.66 -0.82
C ARG A 54 -4.07 -8.95 -0.01
N LEU A 55 -3.88 -8.85 1.32
CA LEU A 55 -3.87 -10.02 2.20
C LEU A 55 -5.26 -10.67 2.24
N PHE A 56 -6.32 -9.87 2.40
CA PHE A 56 -7.70 -10.38 2.34
C PHE A 56 -8.05 -10.95 0.96
N LEU A 57 -7.54 -10.35 -0.11
CA LEU A 57 -7.80 -10.85 -1.47
C LEU A 57 -7.15 -12.22 -1.72
N ILE A 58 -5.89 -12.43 -1.31
CA ILE A 58 -5.26 -13.75 -1.47
C ILE A 58 -5.90 -14.80 -0.56
N ASP A 59 -6.36 -14.42 0.64
CA ASP A 59 -7.15 -15.31 1.50
C ASP A 59 -8.41 -15.78 0.79
N GLU A 60 -9.12 -14.85 0.15
CA GLU A 60 -10.37 -15.16 -0.54
C GLU A 60 -10.14 -16.05 -1.76
N MET A 61 -9.05 -15.81 -2.50
CA MET A 61 -8.59 -16.73 -3.55
C MET A 61 -8.30 -18.13 -2.99
N ALA A 62 -7.69 -18.24 -1.82
CA ALA A 62 -7.43 -19.54 -1.21
C ALA A 62 -8.72 -20.26 -0.80
N ARG A 63 -9.69 -19.53 -0.24
CA ARG A 63 -10.98 -20.09 0.20
C ARG A 63 -11.87 -20.53 -0.97
N ARG A 64 -12.01 -19.70 -2.01
CA ARG A 64 -12.95 -19.95 -3.12
C ARG A 64 -12.39 -20.83 -4.22
N GLU A 65 -11.11 -20.65 -4.56
CA GLU A 65 -10.53 -21.22 -5.77
C GLU A 65 -9.55 -22.37 -5.49
N GLY A 66 -9.39 -22.77 -4.22
CA GLY A 66 -8.50 -23.85 -3.83
C GLY A 66 -7.02 -23.52 -3.96
N LEU A 67 -6.65 -22.25 -4.11
CA LEU A 67 -5.26 -21.79 -4.11
C LEU A 67 -4.65 -21.89 -2.69
N GLN A 68 -3.33 -21.80 -2.61
CA GLN A 68 -2.58 -21.61 -1.38
C GLN A 68 -2.09 -20.16 -1.31
N ALA A 69 -2.43 -19.46 -0.24
CA ALA A 69 -2.08 -18.04 -0.08
C ALA A 69 -0.75 -17.88 0.67
N ILE A 70 0.18 -17.11 0.11
CA ILE A 70 1.43 -16.74 0.77
C ILE A 70 1.56 -15.22 0.85
N PHE A 71 1.89 -14.73 2.04
CA PHE A 71 2.38 -13.37 2.21
C PHE A 71 3.88 -13.41 2.53
N VAL A 72 4.67 -12.81 1.64
CA VAL A 72 6.12 -12.67 1.81
C VAL A 72 6.40 -11.39 2.59
N VAL A 73 6.93 -11.56 3.79
CA VAL A 73 7.37 -10.45 4.63
C VAL A 73 8.75 -10.02 4.16
N VAL A 74 8.84 -8.85 3.51
CA VAL A 74 10.07 -8.29 2.95
C VAL A 74 10.87 -7.63 4.07
N ASP A 75 11.37 -8.45 4.99
CA ASP A 75 12.08 -8.04 6.20
C ASP A 75 13.53 -7.59 5.95
N SER A 76 14.05 -7.87 4.75
CA SER A 76 15.38 -7.48 4.31
C SER A 76 15.51 -6.01 3.90
N ASP A 77 14.49 -5.18 4.14
CA ASP A 77 14.50 -3.75 3.83
C ASP A 77 14.26 -2.88 5.08
N ARG A 78 14.63 -1.60 4.97
CA ARG A 78 14.39 -0.60 6.02
C ARG A 78 12.89 -0.32 6.09
N CYS A 79 12.32 -0.36 7.29
CA CYS A 79 10.89 -0.16 7.48
C CYS A 79 10.60 1.12 8.24
N ARG A 80 9.40 1.69 8.03
CA ARG A 80 8.94 2.84 8.82
C ARG A 80 8.54 2.37 10.21
N ARG A 81 9.02 3.08 11.23
CA ARG A 81 8.66 2.87 12.64
C ARG A 81 7.70 3.96 13.13
N SER A 82 6.75 4.35 12.29
CA SER A 82 5.73 5.35 12.59
C SER A 82 4.43 5.05 11.86
N ALA A 83 3.31 5.49 12.42
CA ALA A 83 1.99 5.36 11.83
C ALA A 83 1.39 6.73 11.56
N ARG A 84 0.78 6.90 10.37
CA ARG A 84 -0.07 8.05 10.08
C ARG A 84 -1.42 7.82 10.76
N ILE A 85 -1.85 8.80 11.57
CA ILE A 85 -3.06 8.74 12.40
C ILE A 85 -3.89 10.00 12.16
N PRO A 86 -5.23 9.89 12.07
CA PRO A 86 -6.10 11.05 12.11
C PRO A 86 -6.17 11.59 13.54
N CYS A 87 -5.86 12.87 13.72
CA CYS A 87 -6.01 13.59 14.98
C CYS A 87 -7.26 14.46 14.91
N LEU A 88 -8.21 14.16 15.79
CA LEU A 88 -9.49 14.82 15.98
C LEU A 88 -9.34 15.79 17.14
N SER A 89 -9.32 17.09 16.86
CA SER A 89 -9.14 18.13 17.90
C SER A 89 -10.05 19.31 17.58
N GLU A 90 -10.89 19.69 18.55
CA GLU A 90 -11.75 20.90 18.49
C GLU A 90 -12.52 21.04 17.16
N GLY A 91 -13.10 19.94 16.67
CA GLY A 91 -13.87 19.95 15.43
C GLY A 91 -13.03 20.00 14.15
N CYS A 92 -11.70 20.06 14.23
CA CYS A 92 -10.77 19.92 13.10
C CYS A 92 -10.27 18.48 12.96
N THR A 93 -9.83 18.12 11.75
CA THR A 93 -9.19 16.83 11.48
C THR A 93 -7.85 17.06 10.78
N ARG A 94 -6.77 16.52 11.36
CA ARG A 94 -5.43 16.60 10.79
C ARG A 94 -4.79 15.22 10.76
N ALA A 95 -3.86 15.02 9.83
CA ALA A 95 -3.10 13.77 9.76
C ALA A 95 -1.73 13.99 10.42
N ARG A 96 -1.39 13.18 11.42
CA ARG A 96 -0.11 13.24 12.13
C ARG A 96 0.62 11.91 12.04
N ASP A 97 1.93 11.94 11.91
CA ASP A 97 2.75 10.74 12.15
C ASP A 97 3.00 10.62 13.65
N ILE A 98 2.57 9.50 14.23
CA ILE A 98 2.96 9.10 15.58
C ILE A 98 4.13 8.14 15.43
N GLU A 99 5.27 8.49 16.03
CA GLU A 99 6.48 7.68 15.98
C GLU A 99 6.42 6.60 17.05
N LEU A 100 6.65 5.34 16.65
CA LEU A 100 6.84 4.24 17.59
C LEU A 100 8.25 4.32 18.17
N GLU A 101 9.24 4.37 17.29
CA GLU A 101 10.64 4.64 17.64
C GLU A 101 11.38 5.31 16.47
N PRO A 102 12.54 5.92 16.72
CA PRO A 102 13.33 6.55 15.67
C PRO A 102 13.65 5.58 14.51
N PRO A 103 13.71 6.09 13.27
CA PRO A 103 14.05 5.27 12.12
C PRO A 103 15.49 4.72 12.24
N LEU A 104 15.67 3.46 11.84
CA LEU A 104 16.97 2.80 11.83
C LEU A 104 17.45 2.56 10.40
N ASP A 105 18.74 2.71 10.17
CA ASP A 105 19.36 2.53 8.84
C ASP A 105 19.68 1.06 8.50
N VAL A 106 18.95 0.11 9.11
CA VAL A 106 19.16 -1.33 8.98
C VAL A 106 17.89 -2.03 8.47
N PRO A 107 18.00 -3.23 7.86
CA PRO A 107 16.85 -4.07 7.57
C PRO A 107 16.02 -4.35 8.81
N SER A 108 14.69 -4.50 8.68
CA SER A 108 13.83 -4.88 9.80
C SER A 108 14.17 -6.23 10.42
N GLU A 109 14.77 -7.16 9.67
CA GLU A 109 15.32 -8.42 10.21
C GLU A 109 16.50 -8.21 11.18
N CYS A 110 17.20 -7.08 11.08
CA CYS A 110 18.32 -6.72 11.95
C CYS A 110 17.94 -5.64 12.98
N ALA A 111 16.74 -5.07 12.88
CA ALA A 111 16.26 -4.05 13.80
C ALA A 111 15.66 -4.71 15.05
N PRO A 112 15.95 -4.22 16.26
CA PRO A 112 15.33 -4.75 17.47
C PRO A 112 13.82 -4.48 17.45
N ALA A 113 13.08 -5.40 18.08
CA ALA A 113 11.68 -5.14 18.41
C ALA A 113 11.57 -3.85 19.24
N PRO A 114 10.46 -3.09 19.11
CA PRO A 114 10.25 -1.88 19.89
C PRO A 114 10.32 -2.14 21.41
N SER A 115 10.75 -1.16 22.18
CA SER A 115 10.70 -1.29 23.64
C SER A 115 9.25 -1.24 24.16
N PRO A 116 8.92 -1.94 25.27
CA PRO A 116 7.59 -1.84 25.89
C PRO A 116 7.17 -0.40 26.21
N ALA A 117 8.12 0.43 26.69
CA ALA A 117 7.85 1.83 26.97
C ALA A 117 7.57 2.66 25.70
N ALA A 118 8.25 2.36 24.59
CA ALA A 118 7.95 2.99 23.31
C ALA A 118 6.56 2.61 22.80
N TRP A 119 6.18 1.34 22.94
CA TRP A 119 4.84 0.89 22.59
C TRP A 119 3.74 1.62 23.37
N GLU A 120 3.88 1.77 24.69
CA GLU A 120 2.87 2.49 25.48
C GLU A 120 2.77 3.96 25.04
N ARG A 121 3.90 4.67 24.87
CA ARG A 121 3.89 6.06 24.39
C ARG A 121 3.27 6.21 23.00
N PHE A 122 3.55 5.27 22.10
CA PHE A 122 2.99 5.24 20.76
C PHE A 122 1.46 5.13 20.80
N VAL A 123 0.95 4.20 21.61
CA VAL A 123 -0.49 3.99 21.76
C VAL A 123 -1.16 5.16 22.47
N ASP A 124 -0.53 5.75 23.50
CA ASP A 124 -1.02 6.98 24.15
C ASP A 124 -1.13 8.13 23.15
N GLY A 125 -0.15 8.28 22.26
CA GLY A 125 -0.18 9.28 21.19
C GLY A 125 -1.30 9.05 20.18
N ILE A 126 -1.59 7.78 19.85
CA ILE A 126 -2.73 7.43 18.99
C ILE A 126 -4.05 7.76 19.70
N GLU A 127 -4.20 7.34 20.95
CA GLU A 127 -5.40 7.57 21.77
C GLU A 127 -5.70 9.06 21.93
N GLY A 128 -4.67 9.88 22.20
CA GLY A 128 -4.80 11.34 22.24
C GLY A 128 -5.21 11.96 20.90
N CYS A 129 -4.81 11.37 19.76
CA CYS A 129 -5.25 11.82 18.45
C CYS A 129 -6.69 11.38 18.12
N LEU A 130 -7.07 10.15 18.45
CA LEU A 130 -8.40 9.64 18.11
C LEU A 130 -9.48 10.11 19.10
N GLY A 131 -9.11 10.50 20.32
CA GLY A 131 -10.06 10.85 21.38
C GLY A 131 -10.92 9.66 21.86
N GLN A 132 -10.47 8.43 21.61
CA GLN A 132 -11.17 7.19 21.96
C GLN A 132 -10.18 6.10 22.36
N SER A 133 -10.68 5.12 23.13
CA SER A 133 -9.85 4.04 23.65
C SER A 133 -9.24 3.18 22.55
N THR A 134 -7.96 2.85 22.73
CA THR A 134 -7.17 1.98 21.85
C THR A 134 -6.91 0.61 22.50
N GLY A 135 -7.74 0.19 23.46
CA GLY A 135 -7.49 -0.98 24.32
C GLY A 135 -7.12 -2.27 23.57
N ARG A 136 -7.83 -2.60 22.48
CA ARG A 136 -7.53 -3.77 21.64
C ARG A 136 -6.16 -3.66 20.95
N LEU A 137 -5.82 -2.48 20.44
CA LEU A 137 -4.51 -2.23 19.84
C LEU A 137 -3.43 -2.40 20.91
N ARG A 138 -3.60 -1.73 22.06
CA ARG A 138 -2.67 -1.76 23.19
C ARG A 138 -2.35 -3.19 23.64
N SER A 139 -3.37 -4.01 23.86
CA SER A 139 -3.21 -5.40 24.30
C SER A 139 -2.52 -6.26 23.24
N ALA A 140 -2.93 -6.14 21.98
CA ALA A 140 -2.32 -6.87 20.86
C ALA A 140 -0.83 -6.55 20.72
N GLY A 141 -0.43 -5.29 20.87
CA GLY A 141 0.99 -4.92 20.81
C GLY A 141 1.82 -5.41 22.00
N ARG A 142 1.26 -5.40 23.22
CA ARG A 142 1.93 -6.02 24.38
C ARG A 142 2.18 -7.51 24.16
N GLU A 143 1.22 -8.20 23.55
CA GLU A 143 1.36 -9.62 23.21
C GLU A 143 2.34 -9.87 22.08
N ALA A 144 2.31 -9.04 21.03
CA ALA A 144 3.30 -9.09 19.96
C ALA A 144 4.72 -8.93 20.50
N LEU A 145 4.95 -7.98 21.42
CA LEU A 145 6.26 -7.74 22.04
C LEU A 145 6.81 -8.94 22.80
N ARG A 146 5.96 -9.70 23.52
CA ARG A 146 6.41 -10.86 24.32
C ARG A 146 7.04 -11.97 23.47
N GLY A 147 6.70 -12.05 22.18
CA GLY A 147 7.17 -13.11 21.29
C GLY A 147 7.89 -12.62 20.03
N ALA A 148 8.22 -11.33 19.95
CA ALA A 148 8.95 -10.76 18.82
C ALA A 148 10.47 -10.87 19.05
N SER A 149 11.18 -11.50 18.11
CA SER A 149 12.64 -11.54 18.11
C SER A 149 13.28 -10.27 17.57
N ASP A 150 12.57 -9.55 16.70
CA ASP A 150 13.02 -8.37 15.97
C ASP A 150 11.81 -7.50 15.55
N ASP A 151 12.08 -6.38 14.89
CA ASP A 151 11.06 -5.43 14.40
C ASP A 151 10.06 -6.07 13.43
N ALA A 152 10.54 -6.88 12.50
CA ALA A 152 9.70 -7.55 11.53
C ALA A 152 8.71 -8.51 12.22
N ALA A 153 9.20 -9.32 13.17
CA ALA A 153 8.38 -10.23 13.97
C ALA A 153 7.33 -9.48 14.79
N PHE A 154 7.68 -8.30 15.35
CA PHE A 154 6.72 -7.47 16.07
C PHE A 154 5.56 -7.03 15.15
N HIS A 155 5.88 -6.46 13.98
CA HIS A 155 4.86 -5.99 13.03
C HIS A 155 3.98 -7.13 12.49
N MET A 156 4.57 -8.31 12.21
CA MET A 156 3.82 -9.50 11.81
C MET A 156 2.82 -9.92 12.90
N ARG A 157 3.30 -10.13 14.13
CA ARG A 157 2.47 -10.61 15.26
C ARG A 157 1.37 -9.62 15.61
N LEU A 158 1.68 -8.32 15.62
CA LEU A 158 0.69 -7.27 15.89
C LEU A 158 -0.42 -7.29 14.84
N ARG A 159 -0.06 -7.39 13.56
CA ARG A 159 -1.05 -7.42 12.48
C ARG A 159 -1.93 -8.66 12.57
N GLN A 160 -1.32 -9.84 12.76
CA GLN A 160 -2.04 -11.11 12.90
C GLN A 160 -3.03 -11.09 14.06
N ALA A 161 -2.67 -10.50 15.21
CA ALA A 161 -3.57 -10.35 16.36
C ALA A 161 -4.79 -9.43 16.10
N LEU A 162 -4.71 -8.58 15.09
CA LEU A 162 -5.78 -7.64 14.70
C LEU A 162 -6.61 -8.13 13.51
N GLU A 163 -6.08 -9.09 12.75
CA GLU A 163 -6.74 -9.74 11.62
C GLU A 163 -7.68 -10.86 12.08
N PRO A 164 -8.72 -11.17 11.30
CA PRO A 164 -9.48 -12.41 11.48
C PRO A 164 -8.62 -13.62 11.11
N GLU A 165 -9.12 -14.81 11.45
CA GLU A 165 -8.48 -16.07 11.08
C GLU A 165 -8.26 -16.15 9.56
N SER A 166 -7.07 -16.60 9.18
CA SER A 166 -6.60 -16.56 7.80
C SER A 166 -5.98 -17.89 7.37
N PRO A 167 -6.27 -18.36 6.15
CA PRO A 167 -5.57 -19.50 5.57
C PRO A 167 -4.17 -19.16 5.05
N ARG A 168 -3.77 -17.88 5.01
CA ARG A 168 -2.48 -17.47 4.45
C ARG A 168 -1.31 -17.95 5.30
N ARG A 169 -0.25 -18.41 4.62
CA ARG A 169 1.05 -18.63 5.23
C ARG A 169 1.90 -17.37 5.11
N GLU A 170 2.53 -16.95 6.19
CA GLU A 170 3.50 -15.86 6.15
C GLU A 170 4.91 -16.42 6.19
N VAL A 171 5.77 -15.94 5.29
CA VAL A 171 7.16 -16.39 5.20
C VAL A 171 8.06 -15.17 5.11
N ARG A 172 9.14 -15.15 5.88
CA ARG A 172 10.10 -14.06 5.84
C ARG A 172 11.02 -14.19 4.64
N LEU A 173 11.33 -13.08 3.98
CA LEU A 173 12.25 -13.08 2.85
C LEU A 173 13.65 -13.53 3.28
N SER A 174 14.10 -13.11 4.46
CA SER A 174 15.36 -13.57 5.06
C SER A 174 15.46 -15.09 5.17
N GLU A 175 14.36 -15.78 5.51
CA GLU A 175 14.29 -17.23 5.58
C GLU A 175 14.33 -17.86 4.18
N LEU A 176 13.56 -17.31 3.23
CA LEU A 176 13.61 -17.76 1.83
C LEU A 176 15.02 -17.65 1.24
N CYS A 177 15.79 -16.63 1.64
CA CYS A 177 17.16 -16.44 1.18
C CYS A 177 18.16 -17.51 1.68
N ARG A 178 17.77 -18.35 2.65
CA ARG A 178 18.59 -19.48 3.13
C ARG A 178 18.38 -20.76 2.30
N SER A 179 17.38 -20.79 1.42
CA SER A 179 17.05 -21.95 0.60
C SER A 179 18.12 -22.26 -0.46
N SER A 180 18.13 -23.51 -0.92
CA SER A 180 19.00 -23.93 -2.03
C SER A 180 18.58 -23.26 -3.35
N GLU A 181 17.29 -22.98 -3.50
CA GLU A 181 16.64 -22.35 -4.63
C GLU A 181 17.07 -20.89 -4.76
N PHE A 182 17.18 -20.16 -3.65
CA PHE A 182 17.71 -18.80 -3.68
C PHE A 182 19.19 -18.77 -4.06
N ARG A 183 19.97 -19.78 -3.64
CA ARG A 183 21.38 -19.93 -4.06
C ARG A 183 21.49 -20.21 -5.56
N GLU A 184 20.68 -21.14 -6.07
CA GLU A 184 20.60 -21.46 -7.50
C GLU A 184 20.19 -20.22 -8.32
N PHE A 185 19.15 -19.51 -7.89
CA PHE A 185 18.71 -18.26 -8.48
C PHE A 185 19.84 -17.23 -8.50
N SER A 186 20.51 -17.00 -7.37
CA SER A 186 21.61 -16.05 -7.26
C SER A 186 22.78 -16.38 -8.19
N ALA A 187 23.07 -17.67 -8.38
CA ALA A 187 24.08 -18.14 -9.34
C ALA A 187 23.72 -17.77 -10.79
N ARG A 188 22.44 -17.87 -11.17
CA ARG A 188 21.96 -17.49 -12.51
C ARG A 188 22.08 -15.97 -12.78
N LEU A 189 22.09 -15.15 -11.72
CA LEU A 189 22.25 -13.70 -11.86
C LEU A 189 23.71 -13.25 -11.93
N ALA A 190 24.66 -14.14 -11.67
CA ALA A 190 26.08 -13.78 -11.68
C ALA A 190 26.62 -13.68 -13.11
N GLY A 191 27.39 -12.63 -13.37
CA GLY A 191 28.14 -12.44 -14.60
C GLY A 191 27.78 -11.18 -15.39
N ASN A 192 28.67 -10.83 -16.33
CA ASN A 192 28.56 -9.60 -17.10
C ASN A 192 27.31 -9.59 -18.01
N ARG A 193 26.95 -10.74 -18.58
CA ARG A 193 25.79 -10.86 -19.49
C ARG A 193 24.49 -10.48 -18.80
N PHE A 194 24.26 -10.94 -17.55
CA PHE A 194 23.07 -10.59 -16.79
C PHE A 194 23.06 -9.09 -16.47
N ARG A 195 24.18 -8.57 -15.95
CA ARG A 195 24.34 -7.14 -15.62
C ARG A 195 24.00 -6.25 -16.81
N GLU A 196 24.49 -6.59 -18.00
CA GLU A 196 24.22 -5.82 -19.22
C GLU A 196 22.76 -5.88 -19.62
N ALA A 197 22.11 -7.04 -19.55
CA ALA A 197 20.68 -7.18 -19.80
C ALA A 197 19.86 -6.37 -18.80
N TYR A 198 20.17 -6.49 -17.50
CA TYR A 198 19.58 -5.71 -16.41
C TYR A 198 19.70 -4.21 -16.67
N ASN A 199 20.90 -3.73 -16.95
CA ASN A 199 21.15 -2.31 -17.17
C ASN A 199 20.45 -1.78 -18.45
N ARG A 200 20.34 -2.60 -19.50
CA ARG A 200 19.54 -2.24 -20.69
C ARG A 200 18.06 -2.11 -20.34
N ALA A 201 17.49 -3.09 -19.64
CA ALA A 201 16.08 -3.09 -19.26
C ALA A 201 15.74 -1.92 -18.33
N VAL A 202 16.58 -1.64 -17.33
CA VAL A 202 16.41 -0.50 -16.42
C VAL A 202 16.44 0.83 -17.18
N ARG A 203 17.43 1.05 -18.06
CA ARG A 203 17.49 2.29 -18.87
C ARG A 203 16.30 2.45 -19.82
N GLY A 204 15.84 1.35 -20.43
CA GLY A 204 14.70 1.37 -21.34
C GLY A 204 13.35 1.72 -20.68
N SER A 205 13.20 1.41 -19.39
CA SER A 205 11.94 1.64 -18.66
C SER A 205 11.70 3.09 -18.21
N GLY A 206 12.73 3.93 -18.18
CA GLY A 206 12.67 5.28 -17.60
C GLY A 206 12.34 5.32 -16.10
N HIS A 207 12.29 4.17 -15.42
CA HIS A 207 11.88 4.05 -14.03
C HIS A 207 13.02 4.43 -13.09
N ARG A 208 12.91 5.62 -12.45
CA ARG A 208 13.99 6.24 -11.68
C ARG A 208 14.40 5.60 -10.35
N PRO A 209 13.56 4.87 -9.57
CA PRO A 209 14.01 4.32 -8.30
C PRO A 209 14.91 3.08 -8.47
N VAL A 210 14.96 2.48 -9.67
CA VAL A 210 15.85 1.35 -9.94
C VAL A 210 17.13 1.85 -10.60
N ARG A 211 18.25 1.72 -9.90
CA ARG A 211 19.57 2.08 -10.44
C ARG A 211 20.17 0.96 -11.29
N SER A 212 20.99 1.34 -12.26
CA SER A 212 21.89 0.41 -12.96
C SER A 212 22.91 -0.18 -11.97
N LEU A 213 23.36 -1.40 -12.28
CA LEU A 213 24.44 -2.09 -11.58
C LEU A 213 25.80 -1.65 -12.10
N GLU A 214 26.75 -1.45 -11.19
CA GLU A 214 28.15 -1.18 -11.48
C GLU A 214 28.91 -2.44 -11.95
N ALA A 215 30.16 -2.25 -12.38
CA ALA A 215 31.05 -3.35 -12.74
C ALA A 215 31.20 -4.36 -11.58
N GLY A 216 30.97 -5.65 -11.86
CA GLY A 216 30.98 -6.71 -10.86
C GLY A 216 29.85 -6.67 -9.82
N GLU A 217 28.93 -5.69 -9.85
CA GLU A 217 27.79 -5.64 -8.93
C GLU A 217 26.70 -6.62 -9.35
N LEU A 218 26.12 -7.31 -8.37
CA LEU A 218 24.97 -8.20 -8.51
C LEU A 218 23.69 -7.44 -8.14
N PRO A 219 22.50 -7.86 -8.64
CA PRO A 219 21.22 -7.30 -8.21
C PRO A 219 20.81 -7.78 -6.79
N LEU A 220 21.79 -7.93 -5.90
CA LEU A 220 21.67 -8.46 -4.55
C LEU A 220 22.35 -7.49 -3.57
N TRP A 221 21.82 -7.47 -2.35
CA TRP A 221 22.50 -6.96 -1.18
C TRP A 221 23.29 -8.08 -0.51
N ARG A 222 24.37 -7.72 0.18
CA ARG A 222 25.06 -8.56 1.15
C ARG A 222 24.96 -7.89 2.52
N LEU A 223 24.73 -8.66 3.58
CA LEU A 223 24.81 -8.16 4.94
C LEU A 223 26.27 -8.11 5.42
N GLU A 224 26.67 -6.97 5.98
CA GLU A 224 27.90 -6.76 6.73
C GLU A 224 27.53 -6.34 8.16
N GLY A 225 27.55 -7.31 9.08
CA GLY A 225 26.89 -7.17 10.36
C GLY A 225 25.40 -6.93 10.15
N VAL A 226 24.90 -5.77 10.57
CA VAL A 226 23.48 -5.37 10.47
C VAL A 226 23.18 -4.47 9.25
N ARG A 227 24.18 -4.11 8.45
CA ARG A 227 24.03 -3.18 7.32
C ARG A 227 24.01 -3.91 6.00
N ARG A 228 23.27 -3.37 5.03
CA ARG A 228 23.28 -3.85 3.64
C ARG A 228 24.29 -3.10 2.82
N VAL A 229 25.12 -3.84 2.09
CA VAL A 229 26.03 -3.31 1.07
C VAL A 229 25.78 -3.99 -0.28
N PRO A 230 26.07 -3.35 -1.43
CA PRO A 230 25.99 -4.00 -2.73
C PRO A 230 26.81 -5.30 -2.78
N ALA A 231 26.20 -6.39 -3.21
CA ALA A 231 26.91 -7.64 -3.40
C ALA A 231 27.73 -7.59 -4.70
N ARG A 232 29.00 -8.00 -4.63
CA ARG A 232 29.87 -8.20 -5.81
C ARG A 232 30.35 -9.64 -5.99
N LYS A 233 30.06 -10.50 -5.01
CA LYS A 233 30.40 -11.92 -4.97
C LYS A 233 29.23 -12.69 -4.39
N LEU A 234 29.09 -13.95 -4.78
CA LEU A 234 28.10 -14.88 -4.22
C LEU A 234 28.60 -15.49 -2.92
N ALA A 235 28.79 -14.66 -1.90
CA ALA A 235 29.31 -15.08 -0.60
C ALA A 235 28.65 -14.29 0.54
N GLY A 236 28.55 -14.94 1.71
CA GLY A 236 27.90 -14.38 2.89
C GLY A 236 26.37 -14.39 2.80
N GLU A 237 25.73 -13.59 3.66
CA GLU A 237 24.28 -13.46 3.69
C GLU A 237 23.80 -12.51 2.59
N LEU A 238 23.12 -13.06 1.58
CA LEU A 238 22.60 -12.32 0.44
C LEU A 238 21.10 -12.05 0.60
N ARG A 239 20.62 -10.92 0.07
CA ARG A 239 19.20 -10.56 -0.02
C ARG A 239 18.92 -9.96 -1.41
N PRO A 240 17.79 -10.26 -2.05
CA PRO A 240 17.51 -9.71 -3.36
C PRO A 240 17.17 -8.22 -3.30
N ARG A 241 17.52 -7.47 -4.36
CA ARG A 241 16.92 -6.15 -4.62
C ARG A 241 15.54 -6.30 -5.23
N ALA A 242 14.77 -5.22 -5.29
CA ALA A 242 13.37 -5.22 -5.74
C ALA A 242 13.09 -6.06 -7.02
N LEU A 243 13.87 -5.87 -8.09
CA LEU A 243 13.69 -6.66 -9.33
C LEU A 243 14.04 -8.14 -9.13
N ALA A 244 15.20 -8.43 -8.53
CA ALA A 244 15.60 -9.81 -8.24
C ALA A 244 14.63 -10.51 -7.28
N LEU A 245 13.99 -9.77 -6.38
CA LEU A 245 12.99 -10.29 -5.44
C LEU A 245 11.77 -10.78 -6.22
N THR A 246 11.15 -9.91 -7.02
CA THR A 246 10.01 -10.31 -7.86
C THR A 246 10.38 -11.48 -8.75
N MET A 247 11.54 -11.45 -9.43
CA MET A 247 11.97 -12.56 -10.29
C MET A 247 12.06 -13.87 -9.50
N PHE A 248 12.66 -13.85 -8.30
CA PHE A 248 12.78 -15.02 -7.45
C PHE A 248 11.40 -15.58 -7.07
N LEU A 249 10.49 -14.72 -6.58
CA LEU A 249 9.15 -15.15 -6.15
C LEU A 249 8.34 -15.72 -7.32
N ARG A 250 8.43 -15.12 -8.51
CA ARG A 250 7.71 -15.56 -9.71
C ARG A 250 8.29 -16.83 -10.35
N LEU A 251 9.54 -17.19 -10.05
CA LEU A 251 10.19 -18.37 -10.59
C LEU A 251 10.18 -19.57 -9.64
N TYR A 252 10.20 -19.32 -8.33
CA TYR A 252 10.41 -20.38 -7.33
C TYR A 252 9.28 -20.50 -6.31
N LEU A 253 8.43 -19.47 -6.12
CA LEU A 253 7.45 -19.50 -5.02
C LEU A 253 6.01 -19.64 -5.49
N CYS A 254 5.57 -18.83 -6.47
CA CYS A 254 4.16 -18.69 -6.78
C CYS A 254 3.82 -19.07 -8.22
N ASP A 255 2.53 -19.32 -8.47
CA ASP A 255 1.94 -19.44 -9.81
C ASP A 255 1.19 -18.17 -10.21
N LEU A 256 0.91 -17.28 -9.25
CA LEU A 256 0.42 -15.93 -9.48
C LEU A 256 1.03 -15.00 -8.45
N PHE A 257 1.63 -13.90 -8.90
CA PHE A 257 2.07 -12.84 -8.02
C PHE A 257 1.08 -11.67 -8.03
N LEU A 258 0.62 -11.25 -6.86
CA LEU A 258 -0.32 -10.14 -6.71
C LEU A 258 0.42 -8.88 -6.25
N HIS A 259 0.61 -7.93 -7.16
CA HIS A 259 1.27 -6.67 -6.86
C HIS A 259 0.28 -5.56 -6.48
N GLY A 260 0.72 -4.58 -5.69
CA GLY A 260 0.07 -3.26 -5.61
C GLY A 260 0.41 -2.39 -6.82
N THR A 261 -0.32 -1.30 -7.03
CA THR A 261 -0.15 -0.38 -8.20
C THR A 261 1.27 0.18 -8.35
N GLY A 262 1.99 0.40 -7.24
CA GLY A 262 3.39 0.85 -7.27
C GLY A 262 4.36 -0.16 -7.90
N GLY A 263 3.96 -1.42 -8.05
CA GLY A 263 4.74 -2.50 -8.64
C GLY A 263 4.79 -2.56 -10.15
N LEU A 264 3.77 -2.00 -10.81
CA LEU A 264 3.57 -2.16 -12.25
C LEU A 264 4.80 -1.78 -13.07
N ALA A 265 5.53 -0.75 -12.61
CA ALA A 265 6.75 -0.31 -13.27
C ALA A 265 7.91 -1.32 -13.14
N TYR A 266 8.01 -2.05 -12.03
CA TYR A 266 9.00 -3.12 -11.85
C TYR A 266 8.70 -4.30 -12.77
N GLU A 267 7.43 -4.62 -12.98
CA GLU A 267 7.02 -5.79 -13.77
C GLU A 267 7.39 -5.67 -15.24
N ALA A 268 7.25 -4.49 -15.85
CA ALA A 268 7.69 -4.31 -17.24
C ALA A 268 9.19 -4.63 -17.43
N VAL A 269 10.02 -4.25 -16.45
CA VAL A 269 11.46 -4.54 -16.44
C VAL A 269 11.72 -6.03 -16.19
N ASN A 270 11.03 -6.62 -15.21
CA ASN A 270 11.18 -8.03 -14.88
C ASN A 270 10.75 -8.93 -16.03
N ASP A 271 9.65 -8.62 -16.71
CA ASP A 271 9.14 -9.38 -17.84
C ASP A 271 10.13 -9.38 -19.01
N ALA A 272 10.77 -8.24 -19.30
CA ALA A 272 11.84 -8.19 -20.29
C ALA A 272 13.03 -9.07 -19.86
N LEU A 273 13.46 -8.99 -18.59
CA LEU A 273 14.59 -9.79 -18.10
C LEU A 273 14.31 -11.29 -18.07
N LEU A 274 13.11 -11.69 -17.66
CA LEU A 274 12.69 -13.09 -17.57
C LEU A 274 12.62 -13.72 -18.96
N ARG A 275 12.03 -13.01 -19.94
CA ARG A 275 11.97 -13.46 -21.34
C ARG A 275 13.35 -13.50 -22.00
N ASP A 276 14.07 -12.38 -21.97
CA ASP A 276 15.25 -12.17 -22.82
C ASP A 276 16.51 -12.83 -22.25
N PHE A 277 16.56 -13.06 -20.93
CA PHE A 277 17.76 -13.59 -20.29
C PHE A 277 17.58 -15.00 -19.72
N LEU A 278 16.50 -15.23 -18.96
CA LEU A 278 16.32 -16.52 -18.28
C LEU A 278 15.55 -17.54 -19.12
N SER A 279 14.79 -17.09 -20.14
CA SER A 279 14.06 -17.93 -21.09
C SER A 279 13.20 -19.02 -20.43
N VAL A 280 12.68 -18.73 -19.25
CA VAL A 280 11.81 -19.60 -18.46
C VAL A 280 10.42 -18.96 -18.34
N PRO A 281 9.34 -19.76 -18.40
CA PRO A 281 8.02 -19.29 -17.98
C PRO A 281 8.10 -18.76 -16.55
N SER A 282 7.51 -17.59 -16.31
CA SER A 282 7.40 -17.02 -14.96
C SER A 282 5.93 -16.86 -14.60
N ALA A 283 5.64 -16.87 -13.30
CA ALA A 283 4.29 -16.65 -12.82
C ALA A 283 3.74 -15.32 -13.37
N PRO A 284 2.50 -15.29 -13.89
CA PRO A 284 1.83 -14.04 -14.25
C PRO A 284 1.67 -13.11 -13.04
N VAL A 285 1.46 -11.84 -13.33
CA VAL A 285 1.21 -10.81 -12.31
C VAL A 285 -0.19 -10.23 -12.46
N ALA A 286 -0.90 -10.12 -11.34
CA ALA A 286 -2.13 -9.34 -11.22
C ALA A 286 -1.89 -8.12 -10.32
N VAL A 287 -2.72 -7.09 -10.45
CA VAL A 287 -2.55 -5.83 -9.68
C VAL A 287 -3.81 -5.45 -8.94
N ALA A 288 -3.79 -5.62 -7.62
CA ALA A 288 -4.91 -5.28 -6.77
C ALA A 288 -4.56 -4.11 -5.85
N SER A 289 -5.52 -3.19 -5.72
CA SER A 289 -5.46 -2.11 -4.75
C SER A 289 -6.88 -1.73 -4.35
N ALA A 290 -7.09 -1.50 -3.07
CA ALA A 290 -8.28 -0.83 -2.57
C ALA A 290 -7.92 0.59 -2.13
N THR A 291 -8.87 1.51 -2.30
CA THR A 291 -8.84 2.81 -1.63
C THR A 291 -9.96 2.82 -0.61
N LEU A 292 -9.59 2.69 0.65
CA LEU A 292 -10.52 2.87 1.76
C LEU A 292 -10.07 4.07 2.57
N ALA A 293 -10.97 5.01 2.77
CA ALA A 293 -10.77 6.13 3.67
C ALA A 293 -11.75 6.00 4.84
N PRO A 294 -11.35 6.34 6.07
CA PRO A 294 -12.22 6.15 7.23
C PRO A 294 -13.40 7.11 7.25
N GLY A 295 -13.33 8.24 6.53
CA GLY A 295 -14.43 9.17 6.35
C GLY A 295 -14.83 9.97 7.60
N LEU A 296 -14.47 9.53 8.82
CA LEU A 296 -14.53 10.22 10.12
C LEU A 296 -15.69 11.22 10.30
N GLY A 297 -16.89 10.90 9.81
CA GLY A 297 -18.07 11.76 9.84
C GLY A 297 -18.00 13.04 8.98
N ARG A 298 -16.99 13.19 8.10
CA ARG A 298 -16.83 14.35 7.21
C ARG A 298 -17.37 14.07 5.82
N ARG A 299 -17.90 15.10 5.16
CA ARG A 299 -18.28 15.01 3.74
C ARG A 299 -17.06 14.70 2.87
N PRO A 300 -17.21 13.98 1.75
CA PRO A 300 -16.11 13.74 0.83
C PRO A 300 -15.51 15.04 0.24
N PRO A 301 -14.19 15.13 0.01
CA PRO A 301 -13.54 16.35 -0.47
C PRO A 301 -14.08 16.86 -1.80
N GLU A 302 -14.51 15.96 -2.68
CA GLU A 302 -15.12 16.29 -3.96
C GLU A 302 -16.46 17.00 -3.82
N VAL A 303 -17.25 16.65 -2.80
CA VAL A 303 -18.54 17.31 -2.49
C VAL A 303 -18.26 18.74 -2.01
N VAL A 304 -17.36 18.90 -1.04
CA VAL A 304 -17.01 20.22 -0.48
C VAL A 304 -16.34 21.12 -1.55
N ARG A 305 -15.48 20.57 -2.40
CA ARG A 305 -14.92 21.30 -3.56
C ARG A 305 -16.01 21.73 -4.56
N SER A 306 -17.03 20.89 -4.76
CA SER A 306 -18.15 21.24 -5.62
C SER A 306 -18.90 22.44 -5.05
N ASP A 307 -19.20 22.42 -3.75
CA ASP A 307 -19.87 23.53 -3.08
C ASP A 307 -19.04 24.81 -3.11
N LEU A 308 -17.71 24.74 -2.90
CA LEU A 308 -16.82 25.90 -3.06
C LEU A 308 -16.89 26.53 -4.45
N ARG A 309 -16.97 25.73 -5.53
CA ARG A 309 -17.18 26.25 -6.89
C ARG A 309 -18.58 26.86 -7.06
N ARG A 310 -19.57 26.30 -6.38
CA ARG A 310 -20.96 26.79 -6.39
C ARG A 310 -21.14 28.09 -5.60
N VAL A 311 -20.28 28.40 -4.62
CA VAL A 311 -20.32 29.70 -3.91
C VAL A 311 -20.26 30.87 -4.89
N SER A 312 -19.44 30.79 -5.94
CA SER A 312 -19.38 31.86 -6.97
C SER A 312 -20.43 31.68 -8.07
N SER A 313 -20.63 30.45 -8.54
CA SER A 313 -21.50 30.18 -9.70
C SER A 313 -22.99 30.16 -9.37
N ALA A 314 -23.38 29.77 -8.15
CA ALA A 314 -24.75 29.63 -7.67
C ALA A 314 -24.95 30.05 -6.18
N PRO A 315 -24.57 31.27 -5.74
CA PRO A 315 -24.78 31.77 -4.38
C PRO A 315 -26.20 31.77 -3.86
N GLU A 316 -27.22 31.77 -4.71
CA GLU A 316 -28.60 31.60 -4.26
C GLU A 316 -28.84 30.27 -3.53
N ALA A 317 -27.93 29.29 -3.68
CA ALA A 317 -27.98 28.03 -2.95
C ALA A 317 -27.38 28.10 -1.53
N PHE A 318 -26.71 29.21 -1.18
CA PHE A 318 -25.96 29.37 0.08
C PHE A 318 -26.41 30.56 0.91
N LEU A 319 -27.15 31.49 0.31
CA LEU A 319 -27.75 32.63 0.98
C LEU A 319 -29.26 32.45 0.95
N ASP A 320 -29.88 32.55 2.11
CA ASP A 320 -31.33 32.67 2.22
C ASP A 320 -31.74 34.11 1.85
N ASP A 321 -31.81 34.37 0.54
CA ASP A 321 -32.14 35.67 -0.02
C ASP A 321 -33.09 35.52 -1.22
N PRO A 322 -34.40 35.73 -1.01
CA PRO A 322 -35.39 35.63 -2.07
C PRO A 322 -35.17 36.62 -3.23
N GLU A 323 -34.63 37.81 -2.97
CA GLU A 323 -34.36 38.80 -4.02
C GLU A 323 -33.17 38.37 -4.87
N LEU A 324 -32.10 37.87 -4.26
CA LEU A 324 -30.96 37.28 -4.97
C LEU A 324 -31.42 36.12 -5.86
N ALA A 325 -32.20 35.19 -5.32
CA ALA A 325 -32.72 34.04 -6.06
C ALA A 325 -33.58 34.48 -7.25
N ARG A 326 -34.46 35.48 -7.07
CA ARG A 326 -35.28 36.06 -8.12
C ARG A 326 -34.44 36.73 -9.22
N LEU A 327 -33.51 37.60 -8.85
CA LEU A 327 -32.65 38.32 -9.82
C LEU A 327 -31.76 37.36 -10.61
N ARG A 328 -31.25 36.31 -9.97
CA ARG A 328 -30.49 35.22 -10.59
C ARG A 328 -31.33 34.44 -11.61
N ALA A 329 -32.56 34.08 -11.24
CA ALA A 329 -33.48 33.40 -12.13
C ALA A 329 -33.83 34.26 -13.35
N GLU A 330 -34.12 35.55 -13.14
CA GLU A 330 -34.41 36.49 -14.23
C GLU A 330 -33.19 36.65 -15.16
N LEU A 331 -31.97 36.75 -14.61
CA LEU A 331 -30.74 36.88 -15.40
C LEU A 331 -30.48 35.69 -16.33
N ARG A 332 -30.93 34.47 -15.96
CA ARG A 332 -30.76 33.27 -16.81
C ARG A 332 -31.53 33.36 -18.13
N SER A 333 -32.73 33.96 -18.11
CA SER A 333 -33.60 34.11 -19.28
C SER A 333 -33.64 35.54 -19.85
N ALA A 334 -32.96 36.51 -19.23
CA ALA A 334 -33.03 37.92 -19.61
C ALA A 334 -32.38 38.22 -20.98
N PRO A 335 -33.05 39.03 -21.84
CA PRO A 335 -32.45 39.58 -23.05
C PRO A 335 -31.21 40.43 -22.74
N ARG A 336 -30.25 40.49 -23.69
CA ARG A 336 -28.98 41.24 -23.52
C ARG A 336 -29.17 42.67 -22.99
N ALA A 337 -30.19 43.39 -23.46
CA ALA A 337 -30.50 44.76 -23.06
C ALA A 337 -30.79 44.92 -21.54
N ARG A 338 -31.33 43.88 -20.88
CA ARG A 338 -31.68 43.93 -19.44
C ARG A 338 -30.59 43.38 -18.52
N ARG A 339 -29.60 42.65 -19.05
CA ARG A 339 -28.55 42.01 -18.23
C ARG A 339 -27.72 43.03 -17.44
N ALA A 340 -27.40 44.18 -18.04
CA ALA A 340 -26.61 45.23 -17.37
C ALA A 340 -27.31 45.78 -16.12
N LEU A 341 -28.63 45.98 -16.17
CA LEU A 341 -29.43 46.42 -15.02
C LEU A 341 -29.47 45.35 -13.92
N LEU A 342 -29.72 44.08 -14.30
CA LEU A 342 -29.75 42.96 -13.37
C LEU A 342 -28.38 42.75 -12.70
N HIS A 343 -27.27 42.88 -13.43
CA HIS A 343 -25.93 42.84 -12.85
C HIS A 343 -25.68 43.98 -11.84
N ARG A 344 -26.15 45.21 -12.11
CA ARG A 344 -26.05 46.31 -11.13
C ARG A 344 -26.86 46.03 -9.87
N ARG A 345 -28.11 45.55 -10.01
CA ARG A 345 -28.96 45.19 -8.86
C ARG A 345 -28.33 44.05 -8.04
N LEU A 346 -27.80 43.03 -8.71
CA LEU A 346 -27.07 41.96 -8.05
C LEU A 346 -25.82 42.47 -7.30
N ALA A 347 -25.10 43.44 -7.87
CA ALA A 347 -23.94 44.04 -7.20
C ALA A 347 -24.34 44.85 -5.95
N GLN A 348 -25.51 45.50 -5.95
CA GLN A 348 -26.04 46.24 -4.79
C GLN A 348 -26.37 45.34 -3.60
N LEU A 349 -26.71 44.07 -3.84
CA LEU A 349 -26.95 43.08 -2.78
C LEU A 349 -25.65 42.62 -2.09
N ASP A 350 -24.49 42.99 -2.63
CA ASP A 350 -23.15 42.57 -2.23
C ASP A 350 -23.08 41.09 -1.79
N PRO A 351 -23.49 40.16 -2.67
CA PRO A 351 -23.47 38.74 -2.33
C PRO A 351 -22.05 38.27 -2.01
N ALA A 352 -21.01 38.89 -2.59
CA ALA A 352 -19.63 38.53 -2.36
C ALA A 352 -19.23 38.67 -0.89
N ALA A 353 -19.51 39.83 -0.26
CA ALA A 353 -19.21 40.02 1.17
C ALA A 353 -20.00 39.05 2.06
N ARG A 354 -21.26 38.75 1.71
CA ARG A 354 -22.12 37.83 2.47
C ARG A 354 -21.74 36.36 2.31
N LEU A 355 -21.13 36.00 1.18
CA LEU A 355 -20.62 34.66 0.90
C LEU A 355 -19.25 34.42 1.49
N GLU A 356 -18.48 35.46 1.81
CA GLU A 356 -17.12 35.31 2.32
C GLU A 356 -17.06 34.42 3.59
N PRO A 357 -17.96 34.58 4.59
CA PRO A 357 -18.03 33.63 5.70
C PRO A 357 -18.38 32.19 5.28
N VAL A 358 -19.21 32.01 4.25
CA VAL A 358 -19.56 30.68 3.70
C VAL A 358 -18.33 30.05 3.05
N ARG A 359 -17.60 30.84 2.24
CA ARG A 359 -16.37 30.41 1.56
C ARG A 359 -15.31 29.97 2.58
N LEU A 360 -15.03 30.78 3.59
CA LEU A 360 -14.07 30.47 4.65
C LEU A 360 -14.45 29.19 5.42
N ARG A 361 -15.74 29.00 5.74
CA ARG A 361 -16.22 27.76 6.38
C ARG A 361 -16.00 26.54 5.49
N LEU A 362 -16.34 26.62 4.20
CA LEU A 362 -16.15 25.52 3.27
C LEU A 362 -14.66 25.23 2.98
N GLU A 363 -13.79 26.25 3.00
CA GLU A 363 -12.34 26.07 2.88
C GLU A 363 -11.77 25.33 4.10
N SER A 364 -12.19 25.72 5.31
CA SER A 364 -11.86 25.00 6.54
C SER A 364 -12.35 23.56 6.50
N GLU A 365 -13.63 23.36 6.12
CA GLU A 365 -14.21 22.02 5.99
C GLU A 365 -13.48 21.18 4.93
N LEU A 366 -13.04 21.79 3.82
CA LEU A 366 -12.28 21.07 2.80
C LEU A 366 -10.92 20.58 3.34
N ALA A 367 -10.26 21.35 4.20
CA ALA A 367 -9.03 20.93 4.85
C ALA A 367 -9.28 19.71 5.77
N ASP A 368 -10.32 19.78 6.60
CA ASP A 368 -10.73 18.68 7.49
C ASP A 368 -11.15 17.44 6.71
N SER A 369 -11.96 17.63 5.68
CA SER A 369 -12.42 16.58 4.76
C SER A 369 -11.23 15.88 4.09
N ARG A 370 -10.24 16.63 3.59
CA ARG A 370 -9.03 16.04 3.00
C ARG A 370 -8.27 15.16 4.00
N ALA A 371 -8.19 15.57 5.26
CA ALA A 371 -7.55 14.78 6.30
C ALA A 371 -8.39 13.54 6.65
N ALA A 372 -9.70 13.68 6.87
CA ALA A 372 -10.59 12.57 7.20
C ALA A 372 -10.66 11.51 6.09
N TRP A 373 -10.51 11.92 4.83
CA TRP A 373 -10.58 11.06 3.66
C TRP A 373 -9.20 10.60 3.14
N ARG A 374 -8.14 10.75 3.94
CA ARG A 374 -6.84 10.15 3.60
C ARG A 374 -6.91 8.63 3.58
N ARG A 375 -6.15 8.05 2.66
CA ARG A 375 -6.09 6.60 2.38
C ARG A 375 -4.84 5.92 2.93
N ASP A 376 -3.90 6.70 3.46
CA ASP A 376 -2.59 6.26 3.91
C ASP A 376 -2.49 6.17 5.44
N TYR A 377 -3.65 6.11 6.12
CA TYR A 377 -3.72 5.78 7.54
C TYR A 377 -3.38 4.31 7.79
N ALA A 378 -2.83 4.03 8.96
CA ALA A 378 -2.46 2.68 9.36
C ALA A 378 -3.67 1.73 9.43
N TYR A 379 -3.45 0.44 9.16
CA TYR A 379 -4.51 -0.56 8.98
C TYR A 379 -5.45 -0.66 10.19
N PHE A 380 -4.95 -0.44 11.41
CA PHE A 380 -5.74 -0.48 12.64
C PHE A 380 -6.69 0.71 12.82
N ILE A 381 -6.65 1.71 11.92
CA ILE A 381 -7.68 2.76 11.80
C ILE A 381 -8.90 2.24 11.02
N HIS A 382 -8.73 1.17 10.25
CA HIS A 382 -9.78 0.55 9.45
C HIS A 382 -10.33 -0.70 10.14
N ARG A 383 -11.56 -1.09 9.80
CA ARG A 383 -12.14 -2.34 10.31
C ARG A 383 -11.85 -3.48 9.35
N ALA A 384 -11.27 -4.57 9.86
CA ALA A 384 -10.98 -5.76 9.06
C ALA A 384 -12.20 -6.31 8.29
N PRO A 385 -13.44 -6.37 8.87
CA PRO A 385 -14.62 -6.82 8.13
C PRO A 385 -14.90 -6.00 6.86
N GLN A 386 -14.65 -4.68 6.86
CA GLN A 386 -14.87 -3.87 5.66
C GLN A 386 -13.93 -4.24 4.52
N LEU A 387 -12.68 -4.62 4.83
CA LEU A 387 -11.71 -5.06 3.84
C LEU A 387 -12.03 -6.47 3.34
N GLN A 388 -12.53 -7.32 4.23
CA GLN A 388 -12.99 -8.66 3.89
C GLN A 388 -14.21 -8.60 2.96
N GLU A 389 -15.24 -7.82 3.28
CA GLU A 389 -16.42 -7.60 2.42
C GLU A 389 -16.01 -7.06 1.04
N LEU A 390 -15.06 -6.12 1.00
CA LEU A 390 -14.52 -5.63 -0.27
C LEU A 390 -13.82 -6.73 -1.07
N ALA A 391 -13.06 -7.60 -0.40
CA ALA A 391 -12.38 -8.71 -1.06
C ALA A 391 -13.39 -9.75 -1.58
N GLU A 392 -14.39 -10.10 -0.78
CA GLU A 392 -15.49 -11.01 -1.13
C GLU A 392 -16.34 -10.47 -2.29
N GLY A 393 -16.64 -9.18 -2.31
CA GLY A 393 -17.39 -8.52 -3.39
C GLY A 393 -16.58 -8.22 -4.65
N THR A 394 -15.27 -8.51 -4.65
CA THR A 394 -14.47 -8.50 -5.88
C THR A 394 -14.70 -9.77 -6.73
N TRP A 395 -15.47 -10.74 -6.20
CA TRP A 395 -15.83 -12.01 -6.85
C TRP A 395 -17.25 -12.07 -7.37
#